data_AF-A0A847WLP4-F1
#
_entry.id   AF-A0A847WLP4-F1
#
_cell.length_a   1.000
_cell.length_b   1.000
_cell.length_c   1.000
_cell.angle_alpha   90.00
_cell.angle_beta   90.00
_cell.angle_gamma   90.00
#
_symmetry.space_group_name_H-M   'P 1'
#
loop_
_entity.id
_entity.type
_entity.pdbx_description
1 polymer ?
#
loop_
_entity_poly.entity_id
_entity_poly.type
_entity_poly.pdbx_seq_one_letter_code
_entity_poly.pdbx_strand_id
1 'polypeptide(L)'
;KDPKDILPVKNEKGTRYTNQVPWTIVYEPVIIAHLNDGVTKLAFTATEYALAQKQGIVNFFFTGANAQLMAGMTHINLPNSVVLEEDWFGYKSYSPTNPKSSNKYWSDDRIINGGGWGMRFLAPNRKAPEEPEEVKDPKPKNPLNLDDSDPTILEGRNIGDYRVDTDVIISFYITTAGKEKPDRATPNDTVSVNFYVDGTKIGSMKNIVLPTGGGQYAWIKWHTPKEESTVTITAKVKGNAKIKGSKSQIAHIVDLNKNIPPDPVAKDPKTGKPVQAPLGYKVPRLPSIPTQTYATWGEWEAYWEPLWVWEDGEWIDKGDWEYIWHAYNASLTKAKAVIKPDEKVPTATTYYSKWQMGSGYGLNIDIQSNMKASAPKSSYTNIQNAVNYFPEFNYQGYWRLSDRVSPGKFKLKPNEYSTYEQRVHFTPLWFPDGEYTTFSYIIDFWTPDGMLSKTAHDTLLIKGSVWDDWTVVPAKVD
;
A
#
# COMPACT_ATOMS: atom_id res chain seq x y z
N LYS A 1 -25.20 -0.79 -12.15
CA LYS A 1 -24.05 -1.72 -12.20
C LYS A 1 -24.04 -2.39 -13.57
N ASP A 2 -22.89 -2.46 -14.24
CA ASP A 2 -22.76 -3.13 -15.54
C ASP A 2 -23.02 -4.64 -15.36
N PRO A 3 -23.99 -5.24 -16.08
CA PRO A 3 -24.28 -6.69 -16.03
C PRO A 3 -23.06 -7.57 -16.32
N LYS A 4 -22.02 -7.04 -16.99
CA LYS A 4 -20.80 -7.76 -17.34
C LYS A 4 -19.84 -7.98 -16.17
N ASP A 5 -19.97 -7.21 -15.09
CA ASP A 5 -19.11 -7.31 -13.89
C ASP A 5 -19.55 -8.44 -12.94
N ILE A 6 -20.64 -9.13 -13.30
CA ILE A 6 -21.22 -10.22 -12.52
C ILE A 6 -20.40 -11.50 -12.66
N LEU A 7 -19.59 -11.71 -13.71
CA LEU A 7 -18.86 -12.98 -13.91
C LEU A 7 -17.40 -12.92 -13.40
N PRO A 8 -16.83 -14.01 -12.86
CA PRO A 8 -15.47 -14.00 -12.34
C PRO A 8 -14.49 -14.05 -13.51
N VAL A 9 -13.45 -13.21 -13.44
CA VAL A 9 -12.46 -13.06 -14.51
C VAL A 9 -11.11 -13.53 -14.01
N LYS A 10 -10.34 -14.24 -14.84
CA LYS A 10 -8.98 -14.65 -14.46
C LYS A 10 -8.08 -13.42 -14.28
N ASN A 11 -7.18 -13.46 -13.30
CA ASN A 11 -6.15 -12.45 -13.11
C ASN A 11 -5.20 -12.37 -14.33
N GLU A 12 -4.36 -11.33 -14.38
CA GLU A 12 -3.42 -11.08 -15.49
C GLU A 12 -2.49 -12.27 -15.81
N LYS A 13 -2.28 -13.18 -14.84
CA LYS A 13 -1.45 -14.38 -14.98
C LYS A 13 -2.24 -15.63 -15.38
N GLY A 14 -3.57 -15.57 -15.49
CA GLY A 14 -4.43 -16.70 -15.87
C GLY A 14 -4.59 -17.79 -14.79
N THR A 15 -4.05 -17.59 -13.59
CA THR A 15 -3.90 -18.64 -12.56
C THR A 15 -4.96 -18.62 -11.47
N ARG A 16 -5.67 -17.50 -11.28
CA ARG A 16 -6.72 -17.36 -10.25
C ARG A 16 -7.91 -16.57 -10.78
N TYR A 17 -9.11 -16.95 -10.37
CA TYR A 17 -10.33 -16.18 -10.64
C TYR A 17 -10.45 -15.01 -9.67
N THR A 18 -10.93 -13.89 -10.19
CA THR A 18 -11.16 -12.65 -9.44
C THR A 18 -12.56 -12.13 -9.72
N ASN A 19 -13.25 -11.66 -8.68
CA ASN A 19 -14.64 -11.18 -8.73
C ASN A 19 -14.75 -9.77 -8.13
N GLN A 20 -15.47 -8.88 -8.82
CA GLN A 20 -15.64 -7.46 -8.42
C GLN A 20 -16.80 -7.24 -7.45
N VAL A 21 -17.80 -8.13 -7.48
CA VAL A 21 -18.92 -8.15 -6.54
C VAL A 21 -18.79 -9.36 -5.62
N PRO A 22 -19.37 -9.34 -4.40
CA PRO A 22 -19.47 -10.54 -3.57
C PRO A 22 -20.29 -11.61 -4.29
N TRP A 23 -19.91 -12.86 -4.09
CA TRP A 23 -20.66 -14.02 -4.58
C TRP A 23 -21.09 -14.88 -3.41
N THR A 24 -22.30 -15.41 -3.53
CA THR A 24 -22.64 -16.64 -2.83
C THR A 24 -22.47 -17.78 -3.81
N ILE A 25 -21.56 -18.70 -3.49
CA ILE A 25 -21.48 -19.98 -4.20
C ILE A 25 -22.29 -20.99 -3.41
N VAL A 26 -23.32 -21.53 -4.05
CA VAL A 26 -24.00 -22.74 -3.61
C VAL A 26 -23.37 -23.90 -4.35
N TYR A 27 -22.90 -24.92 -3.64
CA TYR A 27 -22.30 -26.11 -4.22
C TYR A 27 -22.77 -27.36 -3.48
N GLU A 28 -22.79 -28.49 -4.18
CA GLU A 28 -23.00 -29.79 -3.54
C GLU A 28 -21.76 -30.64 -3.78
N PRO A 29 -21.06 -31.11 -2.73
CA PRO A 29 -19.87 -31.91 -2.91
C PRO A 29 -20.24 -33.30 -3.48
N VAL A 30 -19.43 -33.76 -4.43
CA VAL A 30 -19.50 -35.14 -4.95
C VAL A 30 -18.60 -36.01 -4.08
N ILE A 31 -19.16 -37.11 -3.58
CA ILE A 31 -18.42 -38.14 -2.83
C ILE A 31 -18.18 -39.31 -3.78
N ILE A 32 -16.98 -39.90 -3.70
CA ILE A 32 -16.66 -41.16 -4.36
C ILE A 32 -16.66 -42.26 -3.30
N ALA A 33 -17.55 -43.24 -3.45
CA ALA A 33 -17.66 -44.38 -2.56
C ALA A 33 -17.42 -45.70 -3.30
N HIS A 34 -16.83 -46.65 -2.59
CA HIS A 34 -16.70 -48.03 -3.03
C HIS A 34 -17.91 -48.82 -2.55
N LEU A 35 -18.50 -49.62 -3.44
CA LEU A 35 -19.58 -50.53 -3.12
C LEU A 35 -19.07 -51.78 -2.38
N ASN A 36 -20.00 -52.57 -1.86
CA ASN A 36 -19.68 -53.76 -1.06
C ASN A 36 -18.88 -54.84 -1.83
N ASP A 37 -18.94 -54.82 -3.16
CA ASP A 37 -18.19 -55.70 -4.05
C ASP A 37 -16.68 -55.38 -4.13
N GLY A 38 -16.25 -54.24 -3.57
CA GLY A 38 -14.86 -53.79 -3.54
C GLY A 38 -14.30 -53.29 -4.88
N VAL A 39 -15.06 -53.40 -5.98
CA VAL A 39 -14.61 -53.08 -7.35
C VAL A 39 -15.39 -51.94 -7.97
N THR A 40 -16.67 -51.80 -7.63
CA THR A 40 -17.52 -50.75 -8.17
C THR A 40 -17.33 -49.45 -7.40
N LYS A 41 -17.10 -48.36 -8.14
CA LYS A 41 -17.01 -47.00 -7.60
C LYS A 41 -18.19 -46.19 -8.09
N LEU A 42 -18.90 -45.55 -7.16
CA LEU A 42 -19.94 -44.57 -7.49
C LEU A 42 -19.47 -43.17 -7.06
N ALA A 43 -19.73 -42.19 -7.93
CA ALA A 43 -19.62 -40.79 -7.61
C ALA A 43 -21.03 -40.20 -7.56
N PHE A 44 -21.43 -39.65 -6.42
CA PHE A 44 -22.75 -39.06 -6.24
C PHE A 44 -22.70 -37.89 -5.26
N THR A 45 -23.65 -36.98 -5.41
CA THR A 45 -23.89 -35.93 -4.42
C THR A 45 -24.77 -36.44 -3.27
N ALA A 46 -24.88 -35.65 -2.21
CA ALA A 46 -25.77 -35.96 -1.10
C ALA A 46 -27.23 -36.13 -1.52
N THR A 47 -27.71 -35.25 -2.40
CA THR A 47 -29.06 -35.29 -2.97
C THR A 47 -29.24 -36.56 -3.78
N GLU A 48 -28.28 -36.94 -4.63
CA GLU A 48 -28.33 -38.17 -5.42
C GLU A 48 -28.34 -39.42 -4.53
N TYR A 49 -27.53 -39.44 -3.46
CA TYR A 49 -27.55 -40.49 -2.44
C TYR A 49 -28.97 -40.66 -1.86
N ALA A 50 -29.58 -39.57 -1.40
CA ALA A 50 -30.89 -39.60 -0.75
C ALA A 50 -32.01 -39.95 -1.73
N LEU A 51 -31.94 -39.48 -2.98
CA LEU A 51 -32.88 -39.86 -4.04
C LEU A 51 -32.76 -41.35 -4.37
N ALA A 52 -31.54 -41.87 -4.55
CA ALA A 52 -31.32 -43.28 -4.85
C ALA A 52 -31.77 -44.20 -3.71
N GLN A 53 -31.54 -43.79 -2.45
CA GLN A 53 -32.01 -44.49 -1.25
C GLN A 53 -33.54 -44.49 -1.17
N LYS A 54 -34.18 -43.33 -1.37
CA LYS A 54 -35.64 -43.16 -1.31
C LYS A 54 -36.38 -43.87 -2.45
N GLN A 55 -35.78 -43.91 -3.63
CA GLN A 55 -36.30 -44.62 -4.81
C GLN A 55 -35.99 -46.13 -4.77
N GLY A 56 -35.22 -46.61 -3.79
CA GLY A 56 -34.84 -48.02 -3.65
C GLY A 56 -33.88 -48.51 -4.74
N ILE A 57 -33.21 -47.61 -5.45
CA ILE A 57 -32.26 -47.92 -6.53
C ILE A 57 -30.98 -48.52 -5.93
N VAL A 58 -30.51 -47.96 -4.82
CA VAL A 58 -29.34 -48.45 -4.08
C VAL A 58 -29.66 -48.44 -2.59
N ASN A 59 -29.38 -49.56 -1.91
CA ASN A 59 -29.48 -49.63 -0.44
C ASN A 59 -28.12 -49.36 0.19
N PHE A 60 -27.86 -48.12 0.60
CA PHE A 60 -26.57 -47.73 1.14
C PHE A 60 -26.33 -48.15 2.60
N PHE A 61 -27.36 -48.60 3.33
CA PHE A 61 -27.24 -48.91 4.76
C PHE A 61 -26.21 -50.00 5.10
N PHE A 62 -25.81 -50.05 6.38
CA PHE A 62 -24.89 -51.05 6.92
C PHE A 62 -25.49 -52.47 7.05
N THR A 63 -26.81 -52.61 7.02
CA THR A 63 -27.50 -53.89 7.28
C THR A 63 -28.64 -54.12 6.28
N GLY A 64 -28.89 -55.39 5.94
CA GLY A 64 -29.89 -55.81 4.95
C GLY A 64 -29.28 -56.62 3.80
N ALA A 65 -30.11 -57.37 3.07
CA ALA A 65 -29.66 -58.33 2.06
C ALA A 65 -28.88 -57.71 0.88
N ASN A 66 -29.15 -56.44 0.54
CA ASN A 66 -28.52 -55.71 -0.58
C ASN A 66 -27.76 -54.45 -0.13
N ALA A 67 -27.33 -54.42 1.14
CA ALA A 67 -26.63 -53.30 1.77
C ALA A 67 -25.25 -53.03 1.12
N GLN A 68 -24.96 -51.76 0.79
CA GLN A 68 -23.67 -51.31 0.25
C GLN A 68 -22.65 -50.91 1.33
N LEU A 69 -22.96 -51.18 2.61
CA LEU A 69 -22.06 -50.98 3.76
C LEU A 69 -21.53 -49.54 3.91
N MET A 70 -22.31 -48.55 3.49
CA MET A 70 -21.98 -47.15 3.71
C MET A 70 -22.66 -46.63 4.97
N ALA A 71 -21.91 -45.89 5.78
CA ALA A 71 -22.49 -45.17 6.92
C ALA A 71 -23.50 -44.13 6.42
N GLY A 72 -24.66 -44.05 7.08
CA GLY A 72 -25.63 -42.99 6.79
C GLY A 72 -24.94 -41.63 6.86
N MET A 73 -25.33 -40.73 5.96
CA MET A 73 -24.66 -39.43 5.88
C MET A 73 -25.02 -38.57 7.09
N THR A 74 -24.00 -38.23 7.88
CA THR A 74 -24.11 -37.23 8.94
C THR A 74 -23.67 -35.86 8.43
N HIS A 75 -24.21 -34.78 8.99
CA HIS A 75 -23.83 -33.40 8.66
C HIS A 75 -22.30 -33.15 8.70
N ILE A 76 -21.59 -33.82 9.61
CA ILE A 76 -20.12 -33.77 9.75
C ILE A 76 -19.35 -34.50 8.62
N ASN A 77 -20.02 -35.34 7.82
CA ASN A 77 -19.39 -36.08 6.72
C ASN A 77 -19.48 -35.33 5.39
N LEU A 78 -20.16 -34.18 5.36
CA LEU A 78 -20.18 -33.29 4.21
C LEU A 78 -19.01 -32.31 4.34
N PRO A 79 -18.04 -32.31 3.41
CA PRO A 79 -16.91 -31.39 3.47
C PRO A 79 -17.43 -29.94 3.38
N ASN A 80 -17.38 -29.22 4.52
CA ASN A 80 -17.84 -27.83 4.74
C ASN A 80 -19.34 -27.61 5.01
N SER A 81 -19.95 -28.34 5.96
CA SER A 81 -21.33 -28.08 6.42
C SER A 81 -21.48 -26.70 7.09
N VAL A 82 -21.61 -25.64 6.29
CA VAL A 82 -22.09 -24.33 6.70
C VAL A 82 -23.58 -24.34 6.40
N VAL A 83 -24.39 -24.52 7.44
CA VAL A 83 -25.85 -24.38 7.30
C VAL A 83 -26.20 -22.93 7.00
N LEU A 84 -27.28 -22.71 6.25
CA LEU A 84 -27.91 -21.40 6.16
C LEU A 84 -28.25 -20.90 7.57
N GLU A 85 -27.92 -19.64 7.87
CA GLU A 85 -28.34 -18.98 9.12
C GLU A 85 -29.80 -18.48 9.01
N GLU A 86 -30.25 -18.10 7.81
CA GLU A 86 -31.60 -17.61 7.50
C GLU A 86 -32.15 -18.22 6.19
N ASP A 87 -33.48 -18.31 6.06
CA ASP A 87 -34.18 -18.74 4.83
C ASP A 87 -33.77 -17.85 3.65
N TRP A 88 -33.48 -18.44 2.48
CA TRP A 88 -33.09 -17.64 1.31
C TRP A 88 -33.54 -18.26 -0.02
N PHE A 89 -34.09 -17.44 -0.92
CA PHE A 89 -34.55 -17.85 -2.27
C PHE A 89 -35.50 -19.06 -2.29
N GLY A 90 -36.36 -19.19 -1.27
CA GLY A 90 -37.31 -20.31 -1.14
C GLY A 90 -36.72 -21.57 -0.51
N TYR A 91 -35.44 -21.56 -0.14
CA TYR A 91 -34.76 -22.62 0.61
C TYR A 91 -34.73 -22.28 2.10
N LYS A 92 -35.09 -23.24 2.94
CA LYS A 92 -35.14 -23.05 4.39
C LYS A 92 -33.77 -23.16 5.06
N SER A 93 -33.50 -22.28 6.01
CA SER A 93 -32.41 -22.50 6.95
C SER A 93 -32.74 -23.61 7.94
N TYR A 94 -31.75 -24.45 8.20
CA TYR A 94 -31.90 -25.55 9.15
C TYR A 94 -30.77 -25.43 10.17
N SER A 95 -31.12 -25.38 11.46
CA SER A 95 -30.12 -25.31 12.51
C SER A 95 -29.15 -26.50 12.46
N PRO A 96 -27.85 -26.30 12.79
CA PRO A 96 -26.92 -27.40 12.94
C PRO A 96 -27.41 -28.31 14.07
N THR A 97 -27.48 -29.61 13.83
CA THR A 97 -27.83 -30.59 14.87
C THR A 97 -26.69 -30.73 15.86
N ASN A 98 -26.95 -30.52 17.16
CA ASN A 98 -25.95 -30.55 18.23
C ASN A 98 -25.14 -31.88 18.23
N PRO A 99 -23.80 -31.86 18.07
CA PRO A 99 -23.02 -33.07 17.78
C PRO A 99 -22.74 -33.98 18.99
N LYS A 100 -23.09 -33.59 20.22
CA LYS A 100 -22.59 -34.29 21.41
C LYS A 100 -23.44 -35.44 21.96
N SER A 101 -24.62 -35.74 21.42
CA SER A 101 -25.46 -36.80 22.02
C SER A 101 -26.34 -37.62 21.09
N SER A 102 -26.21 -37.50 19.76
CA SER A 102 -27.05 -38.34 18.89
C SER A 102 -26.40 -38.67 17.55
N ASN A 103 -26.19 -39.98 17.31
CA ASN A 103 -26.04 -40.60 15.98
C ASN A 103 -27.30 -40.36 15.11
N LYS A 104 -27.66 -39.10 14.87
CA LYS A 104 -28.80 -38.72 14.04
C LYS A 104 -28.30 -38.47 12.64
N TYR A 105 -28.45 -39.48 11.80
CA TYR A 105 -28.44 -39.34 10.35
C TYR A 105 -29.49 -38.32 9.93
N TRP A 106 -29.23 -37.56 8.87
CA TRP A 106 -30.27 -36.76 8.26
C TRP A 106 -31.25 -37.68 7.52
N SER A 107 -32.55 -37.37 7.58
CA SER A 107 -33.53 -38.08 6.76
C SER A 107 -33.29 -37.78 5.28
N ASP A 108 -33.62 -38.73 4.40
CA ASP A 108 -33.50 -38.53 2.95
C ASP A 108 -34.28 -37.30 2.49
N ASP A 109 -35.48 -37.07 3.05
CA ASP A 109 -36.28 -35.87 2.80
C ASP A 109 -35.55 -34.58 3.16
N ARG A 110 -34.77 -34.56 4.24
CA ARG A 110 -33.98 -33.39 4.62
C ARG A 110 -32.85 -33.15 3.63
N ILE A 111 -32.18 -34.20 3.19
CA ILE A 111 -31.06 -34.11 2.25
C ILE A 111 -31.56 -33.62 0.88
N ILE A 112 -32.67 -34.18 0.38
CA ILE A 112 -33.31 -33.81 -0.89
C ILE A 112 -33.75 -32.33 -0.90
N ASN A 113 -34.21 -31.81 0.25
CA ASN A 113 -34.63 -30.42 0.40
C ASN A 113 -33.45 -29.44 0.64
N GLY A 114 -32.24 -29.80 0.20
CA GLY A 114 -31.06 -28.93 0.25
C GLY A 114 -30.16 -29.13 1.48
N GLY A 115 -30.39 -30.16 2.30
CA GLY A 115 -29.50 -30.49 3.41
C GLY A 115 -28.07 -30.75 2.93
N GLY A 116 -27.90 -31.36 1.76
CA GLY A 116 -26.60 -31.69 1.17
C GLY A 116 -25.76 -30.51 0.68
N TRP A 117 -26.33 -29.31 0.59
CA TRP A 117 -25.71 -28.18 -0.09
C TRP A 117 -24.83 -27.38 0.86
N GLY A 118 -23.64 -27.03 0.37
CA GLY A 118 -22.73 -26.09 1.00
C GLY A 118 -22.90 -24.70 0.40
N MET A 119 -22.72 -23.68 1.24
CA MET A 119 -22.64 -22.30 0.79
C MET A 119 -21.34 -21.67 1.24
N ARG A 120 -20.75 -20.88 0.34
CA ARG A 120 -19.60 -20.06 0.67
C ARG A 120 -19.81 -18.65 0.14
N PHE A 121 -19.79 -17.70 1.06
CA PHE A 121 -19.65 -16.31 0.69
C PHE A 121 -18.21 -16.05 0.25
N LEU A 122 -18.03 -15.62 -0.98
CA LEU A 122 -16.77 -15.10 -1.49
C LEU A 122 -16.87 -13.58 -1.51
N ALA A 123 -16.13 -12.94 -0.63
CA ALA A 123 -15.94 -11.50 -0.69
C ALA A 123 -15.35 -11.10 -2.06
N PRO A 124 -15.67 -9.90 -2.57
CA PRO A 124 -15.01 -9.36 -3.75
C PRO A 124 -13.50 -9.33 -3.50
N ASN A 125 -12.74 -9.89 -4.43
CA ASN A 125 -11.28 -9.99 -4.35
C ASN A 125 -10.59 -9.32 -5.55
N ARG A 126 -11.38 -8.86 -6.53
CA ARG A 126 -11.00 -7.88 -7.52
C ARG A 126 -11.38 -6.53 -6.94
N LYS A 127 -10.40 -5.64 -6.74
CA LYS A 127 -10.70 -4.25 -6.38
C LYS A 127 -11.61 -3.67 -7.49
N ALA A 128 -12.88 -3.44 -7.19
CA ALA A 128 -13.68 -2.49 -7.94
C ALA A 128 -13.02 -1.11 -7.78
N PRO A 129 -13.13 -0.19 -8.75
CA PRO A 129 -12.86 1.21 -8.48
C PRO A 129 -13.72 1.59 -7.26
N GLU A 130 -13.08 2.07 -6.20
CA GLU A 130 -13.78 2.42 -4.95
C GLU A 130 -14.87 3.45 -5.26
N GLU A 131 -16.15 3.06 -5.17
CA GLU A 131 -17.17 4.02 -4.76
C GLU A 131 -16.79 4.46 -3.34
N PRO A 132 -16.72 5.77 -3.06
CA PRO A 132 -16.14 6.28 -1.84
C PRO A 132 -16.86 5.67 -0.64
N GLU A 133 -16.09 4.97 0.21
CA GLU A 133 -16.55 4.58 1.53
C GLU A 133 -17.16 5.82 2.19
N GLU A 134 -18.34 5.65 2.78
CA GLU A 134 -18.89 6.59 3.75
C GLU A 134 -17.74 6.92 4.71
N VAL A 135 -17.33 8.18 4.68
CA VAL A 135 -16.10 8.64 5.29
C VAL A 135 -16.20 8.40 6.79
N LYS A 136 -15.72 7.24 7.27
CA LYS A 136 -15.31 7.08 8.67
C LYS A 136 -14.40 8.25 8.92
N ASP A 137 -14.84 9.12 9.84
CA ASP A 137 -14.30 10.46 10.01
C ASP A 137 -12.81 10.53 9.66
N PRO A 138 -12.40 11.32 8.65
CA PRO A 138 -11.01 11.66 8.57
C PRO A 138 -10.82 12.55 9.80
N LYS A 139 -10.29 11.98 10.87
CA LYS A 139 -9.29 12.73 11.60
C LYS A 139 -8.37 13.31 10.53
N PRO A 140 -8.11 14.63 10.51
CA PRO A 140 -7.15 15.20 9.59
C PRO A 140 -5.88 14.38 9.75
N LYS A 141 -5.62 13.50 8.79
CA LYS A 141 -4.43 12.67 8.84
C LYS A 141 -3.31 13.66 8.57
N ASN A 142 -2.48 13.88 9.57
CA ASN A 142 -1.15 14.41 9.36
C ASN A 142 -0.59 13.70 8.12
N PRO A 143 -0.02 14.39 7.13
CA PRO A 143 0.56 13.79 5.93
C PRO A 143 1.54 12.61 6.14
N LEU A 144 1.93 12.33 7.39
CA LEU A 144 2.77 11.21 7.80
C LEU A 144 2.10 10.14 8.69
N ASN A 145 0.85 10.32 9.13
CA ASN A 145 0.17 9.39 10.05
C ASN A 145 1.03 9.04 11.29
N LEU A 146 1.63 10.05 11.92
CA LEU A 146 2.42 9.94 13.15
C LEU A 146 1.67 10.64 14.28
N ASP A 147 1.66 10.01 15.44
CA ASP A 147 1.11 10.53 16.71
C ASP A 147 1.61 11.96 16.97
N ASP A 148 0.76 12.83 17.52
CA ASP A 148 1.05 14.25 17.79
C ASP A 148 2.15 14.45 18.87
N SER A 149 2.72 13.35 19.38
CA SER A 149 3.95 13.35 20.17
C SER A 149 5.17 13.10 19.27
N ASP A 150 5.88 14.18 18.94
CA ASP A 150 7.25 14.21 18.42
C ASP A 150 7.39 14.10 16.88
N PRO A 151 7.84 15.17 16.18
CA PRO A 151 8.03 15.12 14.73
C PRO A 151 9.11 14.10 14.33
N THR A 152 8.66 12.97 13.80
CA THR A 152 9.44 12.09 12.91
C THR A 152 10.66 11.38 13.51
N ILE A 153 10.67 10.99 14.78
CA ILE A 153 11.66 10.00 15.27
C ILE A 153 11.18 8.58 14.91
N LEU A 154 11.12 8.25 13.61
CA LEU A 154 10.99 6.85 13.18
C LEU A 154 12.33 6.15 13.44
N GLU A 155 12.49 5.58 14.63
CA GLU A 155 13.72 4.88 15.04
C GLU A 155 14.98 5.75 14.91
N GLY A 156 14.94 7.03 15.32
CA GLY A 156 16.09 7.93 15.22
C GLY A 156 16.33 8.56 13.84
N ARG A 157 15.38 8.45 12.90
CA ARG A 157 15.45 9.07 11.56
C ARG A 157 14.52 10.28 11.46
N ASN A 158 15.00 11.47 11.85
CA ASN A 158 14.27 12.72 11.63
C ASN A 158 14.26 13.05 10.13
N ILE A 159 13.11 12.81 9.49
CA ILE A 159 12.91 13.09 8.06
C ILE A 159 12.00 14.30 7.82
N GLY A 160 11.44 14.90 8.88
CA GLY A 160 10.52 16.04 8.83
C GLY A 160 9.20 15.79 8.08
N ASP A 161 8.31 16.78 8.13
CA ASP A 161 7.05 16.76 7.37
C ASP A 161 7.33 17.06 5.89
N TYR A 162 8.14 18.09 5.62
CA TYR A 162 8.56 18.52 4.28
C TYR A 162 10.08 18.76 4.20
N ARG A 163 10.60 18.89 2.97
CA ARG A 163 12.04 19.02 2.70
C ARG A 163 12.30 20.38 2.09
N VAL A 164 13.47 20.95 2.35
CA VAL A 164 13.86 22.24 1.74
C VAL A 164 13.87 22.16 0.22
N ASP A 165 13.50 23.25 -0.46
CA ASP A 165 13.56 23.41 -1.93
C ASP A 165 12.84 22.29 -2.71
N THR A 166 11.66 21.88 -2.23
CA THR A 166 10.82 20.84 -2.86
C THR A 166 9.39 21.30 -3.11
N ASP A 167 8.76 20.73 -4.13
CA ASP A 167 7.32 20.85 -4.32
C ASP A 167 6.59 19.91 -3.35
N VAL A 168 5.53 20.41 -2.73
CA VAL A 168 4.63 19.64 -1.86
C VAL A 168 3.17 19.90 -2.22
N ILE A 169 2.27 19.00 -1.83
CA ILE A 169 0.82 19.22 -1.91
C ILE A 169 0.30 19.49 -0.51
N ILE A 170 -0.22 20.69 -0.31
CA ILE A 170 -0.96 21.05 0.90
C ILE A 170 -2.42 20.76 0.64
N SER A 171 -3.10 20.07 1.56
CA SER A 171 -4.52 19.74 1.42
C SER A 171 -5.28 19.89 2.74
N PHE A 172 -6.58 20.20 2.62
CA PHE A 172 -7.54 20.16 3.71
C PHE A 172 -8.79 19.45 3.21
N TYR A 173 -9.38 18.57 4.02
CA TYR A 173 -10.65 17.95 3.68
C TYR A 173 -11.79 18.93 3.98
N ILE A 174 -12.64 19.19 2.98
CA ILE A 174 -13.80 20.07 3.09
C ILE A 174 -15.10 19.28 2.89
N THR A 175 -16.16 19.74 3.54
CA THR A 175 -17.51 19.16 3.46
C THR A 175 -18.54 20.29 3.44
N THR A 176 -19.76 20.02 3.00
CA THR A 176 -20.86 21.00 3.09
C THR A 176 -21.05 21.54 4.51
N ALA A 177 -21.44 22.80 4.64
CA ALA A 177 -21.41 23.48 5.93
C ALA A 177 -22.69 23.30 6.76
N GLY A 178 -23.81 22.91 6.15
CA GLY A 178 -25.14 22.90 6.76
C GLY A 178 -25.77 24.29 6.87
N LYS A 179 -25.26 25.29 6.14
CA LYS A 179 -25.68 26.69 6.29
C LYS A 179 -26.90 27.05 5.42
N GLU A 180 -27.11 26.29 4.35
CA GLU A 180 -28.17 26.52 3.38
C GLU A 180 -29.02 25.27 3.20
N LYS A 181 -30.21 25.44 2.62
CA LYS A 181 -31.09 24.33 2.26
C LYS A 181 -31.50 24.47 0.79
N PRO A 182 -31.20 23.47 -0.07
CA PRO A 182 -30.43 22.25 0.21
C PRO A 182 -28.96 22.54 0.58
N ASP A 183 -28.38 21.75 1.49
CA ASP A 183 -27.01 21.95 1.96
C ASP A 183 -26.02 21.44 0.91
N ARG A 184 -25.81 22.21 -0.16
CA ARG A 184 -24.93 21.86 -1.28
C ARG A 184 -24.19 23.10 -1.78
N ALA A 185 -23.17 22.89 -2.61
CA ALA A 185 -22.54 23.93 -3.40
C ALA A 185 -22.77 23.63 -4.88
N THR A 186 -23.21 24.63 -5.64
CA THR A 186 -23.59 24.49 -7.05
C THR A 186 -22.73 25.40 -7.92
N PRO A 187 -22.73 25.26 -9.26
CA PRO A 187 -22.06 26.22 -10.13
C PRO A 187 -22.52 27.68 -9.97
N ASN A 188 -23.73 27.92 -9.43
CA ASN A 188 -24.24 29.26 -9.16
C ASN A 188 -23.73 29.85 -7.83
N ASP A 189 -23.40 29.00 -6.87
CA ASP A 189 -22.76 29.38 -5.59
C ASP A 189 -21.67 28.37 -5.24
N THR A 190 -20.48 28.63 -5.78
CA THR A 190 -19.34 27.73 -5.67
C THR A 190 -18.54 27.97 -4.39
N VAL A 191 -17.87 26.91 -3.95
CA VAL A 191 -16.92 26.95 -2.84
C VAL A 191 -15.53 27.33 -3.37
N SER A 192 -14.81 28.13 -2.58
CA SER A 192 -13.38 28.38 -2.79
C SER A 192 -12.60 28.27 -1.50
N VAL A 193 -11.38 27.74 -1.61
CA VAL A 193 -10.46 27.55 -0.47
C VAL A 193 -9.20 28.35 -0.73
N ASN A 194 -8.87 29.26 0.19
CA ASN A 194 -7.64 30.05 0.15
C ASN A 194 -6.64 29.45 1.12
N PHE A 195 -5.41 29.23 0.65
CA PHE A 195 -4.33 28.61 1.42
C PHE A 195 -3.31 29.66 1.85
N TYR A 196 -2.80 29.52 3.06
CA TYR A 196 -1.84 30.44 3.64
C TYR A 196 -0.70 29.67 4.30
N VAL A 197 0.51 30.22 4.22
CA VAL A 197 1.70 29.79 4.96
C VAL A 197 2.17 31.00 5.75
N ASP A 198 2.26 30.86 7.08
CA ASP A 198 2.60 31.92 8.03
C ASP A 198 1.78 33.20 7.80
N GLY A 199 0.48 33.02 7.56
CA GLY A 199 -0.47 34.11 7.30
C GLY A 199 -0.39 34.71 5.89
N THR A 200 0.60 34.36 5.08
CA THR A 200 0.74 34.82 3.69
C THR A 200 -0.03 33.92 2.74
N LYS A 201 -0.88 34.49 1.88
CA LYS A 201 -1.68 33.71 0.92
C LYS A 201 -0.78 33.15 -0.18
N ILE A 202 -0.73 31.82 -0.30
CA ILE A 202 0.05 31.12 -1.34
C ILE A 202 -0.81 30.75 -2.57
N GLY A 203 -2.14 30.76 -2.45
CA GLY A 203 -3.04 30.60 -3.58
C GLY A 203 -4.44 30.16 -3.17
N SER A 204 -5.19 29.61 -4.13
CA SER A 204 -6.57 29.16 -3.91
C SER A 204 -7.03 28.10 -4.90
N MET A 205 -7.85 27.17 -4.42
CA MET A 205 -8.68 26.29 -5.25
C MET A 205 -10.09 26.90 -5.35
N LYS A 206 -10.64 26.99 -6.56
CA LYS A 206 -11.91 27.68 -6.85
C LYS A 206 -12.88 26.77 -7.59
N ASN A 207 -14.12 27.23 -7.75
CA ASN A 207 -15.17 26.56 -8.50
C ASN A 207 -15.49 25.16 -7.97
N ILE A 208 -15.35 24.96 -6.66
CA ILE A 208 -15.64 23.68 -6.03
C ILE A 208 -17.16 23.59 -5.87
N VAL A 209 -17.72 22.48 -6.33
CA VAL A 209 -19.12 22.11 -6.11
C VAL A 209 -19.17 20.91 -5.18
N LEU A 210 -20.24 20.76 -4.41
CA LEU A 210 -20.37 19.68 -3.42
C LEU A 210 -21.85 19.25 -3.36
N PRO A 211 -22.19 17.96 -3.51
CA PRO A 211 -23.52 17.47 -3.24
C PRO A 211 -23.84 17.55 -1.74
N THR A 212 -25.11 17.37 -1.37
CA THR A 212 -25.50 17.35 0.04
C THR A 212 -24.83 16.21 0.81
N GLY A 213 -24.17 16.56 1.92
CA GLY A 213 -23.35 15.63 2.71
C GLY A 213 -22.01 15.28 2.05
N GLY A 214 -21.73 15.80 0.85
CA GLY A 214 -20.52 15.56 0.11
C GLY A 214 -19.28 16.25 0.71
N GLY A 215 -18.13 15.67 0.41
CA GLY A 215 -16.83 16.23 0.75
C GLY A 215 -15.76 15.82 -0.25
N GLN A 216 -14.65 16.57 -0.24
CA GLN A 216 -13.46 16.29 -1.02
C GLN A 216 -12.24 16.97 -0.38
N TYR A 217 -11.03 16.59 -0.81
CA TYR A 217 -9.86 17.41 -0.54
C TYR A 217 -9.94 18.71 -1.34
N ALA A 218 -9.59 19.82 -0.71
CA ALA A 218 -9.11 21.01 -1.39
C ALA A 218 -7.59 21.05 -1.27
N TRP A 219 -6.86 21.30 -2.35
CA TRP A 219 -5.40 21.29 -2.33
C TRP A 219 -4.75 22.42 -3.12
N ILE A 220 -3.47 22.63 -2.85
CA ILE A 220 -2.59 23.48 -3.63
C ILE A 220 -1.18 22.88 -3.68
N LYS A 221 -0.52 23.03 -4.82
CA LYS A 221 0.91 22.76 -4.94
C LYS A 221 1.69 23.99 -4.47
N TRP A 222 2.60 23.78 -3.53
CA TRP A 222 3.44 24.81 -2.95
C TRP A 222 4.90 24.38 -3.00
N HIS A 223 5.81 25.34 -3.19
CA HIS A 223 7.24 25.09 -3.17
C HIS A 223 7.81 25.55 -1.81
N THR A 224 8.50 24.67 -1.11
CA THR A 224 9.02 24.94 0.23
C THR A 224 10.18 25.94 0.20
N PRO A 225 10.49 26.62 1.32
CA PRO A 225 11.68 27.45 1.44
C PRO A 225 12.97 26.65 1.24
N LYS A 226 14.05 27.36 0.92
CA LYS A 226 15.39 26.79 0.75
C LYS A 226 16.09 26.44 2.07
N GLU A 227 15.63 27.03 3.15
CA GLU A 227 16.22 26.87 4.48
C GLU A 227 15.24 26.16 5.42
N GLU A 228 15.80 25.45 6.39
CA GLU A 228 15.01 24.79 7.42
C GLU A 228 14.15 25.78 8.18
N SER A 229 12.90 25.40 8.41
CA SER A 229 11.93 26.26 9.08
C SER A 229 10.76 25.42 9.60
N THR A 230 10.02 25.99 10.55
CA THR A 230 8.72 25.47 10.95
C THR A 230 7.68 26.48 10.52
N VAL A 231 6.71 26.05 9.72
CA VAL A 231 5.69 26.92 9.14
C VAL A 231 4.30 26.53 9.62
N THR A 232 3.43 27.52 9.75
CA THR A 232 2.00 27.31 10.05
C THR A 232 1.18 27.42 8.77
N ILE A 233 0.55 26.32 8.39
CA ILE A 233 -0.26 26.22 7.18
C ILE A 233 -1.73 26.30 7.58
N THR A 234 -2.48 27.19 6.95
CA THR A 234 -3.92 27.36 7.22
C THR A 234 -4.74 27.44 5.94
N ALA A 235 -6.03 27.09 6.03
CA ALA A 235 -6.98 27.26 4.94
C ALA A 235 -8.22 28.02 5.40
N LYS A 236 -8.74 28.88 4.50
CA LYS A 236 -9.99 29.64 4.69
C LYS A 236 -10.97 29.32 3.57
N VAL A 237 -12.13 28.80 3.94
CA VAL A 237 -13.22 28.40 3.05
C VAL A 237 -14.20 29.56 2.87
N LYS A 238 -14.62 29.81 1.64
CA LYS A 238 -15.74 30.68 1.25
C LYS A 238 -16.80 29.85 0.54
N GLY A 239 -18.08 30.22 0.70
CA GLY A 239 -19.24 29.46 0.20
C GLY A 239 -19.80 28.49 1.24
N ASN A 240 -20.77 27.66 0.83
CA ASN A 240 -21.45 26.68 1.67
C ASN A 240 -20.60 25.42 1.96
N ALA A 241 -19.39 25.61 2.50
CA ALA A 241 -18.53 24.52 2.97
C ALA A 241 -17.74 24.88 4.24
N LYS A 242 -17.24 23.85 4.91
CA LYS A 242 -16.38 23.93 6.09
C LYS A 242 -15.25 22.92 5.98
N ILE A 243 -14.13 23.22 6.64
CA ILE A 243 -13.04 22.23 6.81
C ILE A 243 -13.51 21.20 7.83
N LYS A 244 -13.35 19.91 7.50
CA LYS A 244 -13.53 18.79 8.43
C LYS A 244 -12.21 18.60 9.19
N GLY A 245 -12.26 18.75 10.52
CA GLY A 245 -11.06 18.69 11.37
C GLY A 245 -10.36 20.04 11.54
N SER A 246 -9.04 20.00 11.74
CA SER A 246 -8.20 21.15 12.03
C SER A 246 -8.09 22.11 10.84
N LYS A 247 -8.22 23.41 11.09
CA LYS A 247 -8.08 24.48 10.07
C LYS A 247 -6.63 24.96 9.89
N SER A 248 -5.73 24.38 10.66
CA SER A 248 -4.32 24.72 10.75
C SER A 248 -3.52 23.44 10.94
N GLN A 249 -2.34 23.39 10.35
CA GLN A 249 -1.33 22.35 10.56
C GLN A 249 0.05 23.01 10.67
N ILE A 250 0.89 22.48 11.55
CA ILE A 250 2.29 22.88 11.66
C ILE A 250 3.10 21.92 10.79
N ALA A 251 4.04 22.43 10.00
CA ALA A 251 4.93 21.61 9.20
C ALA A 251 6.39 21.96 9.47
N HIS A 252 7.18 20.94 9.78
CA HIS A 252 8.63 21.03 9.94
C HIS A 252 9.31 20.75 8.60
N ILE A 253 10.05 21.74 8.11
CA ILE A 253 10.80 21.70 6.85
C ILE A 253 12.26 21.45 7.19
N VAL A 254 12.79 20.30 6.78
CA VAL A 254 14.14 19.84 7.13
C VAL A 254 15.04 19.71 5.91
N ASP A 255 16.35 19.85 6.12
CA ASP A 255 17.37 19.58 5.11
C ASP A 255 17.99 18.21 5.32
N LEU A 256 17.70 17.30 4.41
CA LEU A 256 18.22 15.94 4.42
C LEU A 256 19.72 15.87 4.10
N ASN A 257 20.40 16.98 3.79
CA ASN A 257 21.84 16.98 3.52
C ASN A 257 22.71 17.13 4.77
N LYS A 258 22.13 17.30 5.96
CA LYS A 258 22.89 17.59 7.19
C LYS A 258 23.44 16.37 7.93
N ASN A 259 23.06 15.16 7.53
CA ASN A 259 23.42 13.92 8.21
C ASN A 259 24.43 13.08 7.42
N ILE A 260 25.41 13.73 6.78
CA ILE A 260 26.44 13.08 5.98
C ILE A 260 27.25 12.13 6.88
N PRO A 261 27.50 10.86 6.48
CA PRO A 261 28.36 9.96 7.23
C PRO A 261 29.75 10.57 7.47
N PRO A 262 30.37 10.34 8.63
CA PRO A 262 31.73 10.81 8.88
C PRO A 262 32.73 10.17 7.90
N ASP A 263 33.85 10.85 7.67
CA ASP A 263 34.95 10.34 6.85
C ASP A 263 35.48 9.00 7.42
N PRO A 264 35.44 7.89 6.65
CA PRO A 264 36.00 6.62 7.10
C PRO A 264 37.52 6.64 7.00
N VAL A 265 38.16 7.22 8.01
CA VAL A 265 39.61 7.21 8.15
C VAL A 265 40.12 5.86 8.64
N ALA A 266 41.28 5.43 8.12
CA ALA A 266 41.89 4.17 8.53
C ALA A 266 42.44 4.20 9.97
N LYS A 267 42.83 5.38 10.45
CA LYS A 267 43.38 5.61 11.79
C LYS A 267 42.63 6.73 12.47
N ASP A 268 42.38 6.56 13.77
CA ASP A 268 41.81 7.60 14.63
C ASP A 268 42.76 8.82 14.65
N PRO A 269 42.30 10.03 14.28
CA PRO A 269 43.16 11.21 14.20
C PRO A 269 43.78 11.64 15.53
N LYS A 270 43.16 11.30 16.66
CA LYS A 270 43.63 11.65 18.01
C LYS A 270 44.64 10.64 18.54
N THR A 271 44.44 9.35 18.26
CA THR A 271 45.28 8.28 18.83
C THR A 271 46.29 7.69 17.85
N GLY A 272 46.12 7.92 16.54
CA GLY A 272 46.93 7.33 15.47
C GLY A 272 46.75 5.81 15.30
N LYS A 273 45.84 5.19 16.06
CA LYS A 273 45.57 3.75 16.02
C LYS A 273 44.53 3.41 14.96
N PRO A 274 44.56 2.20 14.36
CA PRO A 274 43.52 1.77 13.43
C PRO A 274 42.12 1.90 14.05
N VAL A 275 41.17 2.45 13.30
CA VAL A 275 39.77 2.56 13.75
C VAL A 275 39.20 1.14 13.88
N GLN A 276 38.66 0.83 15.06
CA GLN A 276 38.08 -0.47 15.39
C GLN A 276 36.55 -0.40 15.31
N ALA A 277 35.92 -1.56 15.13
CA ALA A 277 34.48 -1.69 15.23
C ALA A 277 33.98 -1.22 16.61
N PRO A 278 32.81 -0.57 16.70
CA PRO A 278 32.20 -0.25 17.98
C PRO A 278 32.06 -1.50 18.86
N LEU A 279 32.29 -1.36 20.16
CA LEU A 279 32.23 -2.49 21.10
C LEU A 279 30.85 -3.16 21.01
N GLY A 280 30.83 -4.47 20.71
CA GLY A 280 29.60 -5.25 20.61
C GLY A 280 28.81 -5.04 19.31
N TYR A 281 29.38 -4.36 18.31
CA TYR A 281 28.77 -4.21 17.00
C TYR A 281 28.43 -5.57 16.38
N LYS A 282 27.23 -5.64 15.81
CA LYS A 282 26.75 -6.76 14.99
C LYS A 282 26.04 -6.18 13.78
N VAL A 283 26.12 -6.87 12.65
CA VAL A 283 25.41 -6.45 11.44
C VAL A 283 23.90 -6.37 11.78
N PRO A 284 23.28 -5.18 11.64
CA PRO A 284 21.88 -4.96 12.00
C PRO A 284 20.93 -5.66 11.03
N ARG A 285 19.69 -5.90 11.48
CA ARG A 285 18.60 -6.30 10.58
C ARG A 285 18.13 -5.09 9.78
N LEU A 286 17.59 -5.35 8.59
CA LEU A 286 16.97 -4.29 7.78
C LEU A 286 15.83 -3.60 8.53
N PRO A 287 15.73 -2.27 8.45
CA PRO A 287 14.62 -1.53 9.06
C PRO A 287 13.27 -1.88 8.44
N SER A 288 12.21 -1.85 9.26
CA SER A 288 10.84 -1.97 8.80
C SER A 288 10.13 -0.62 8.91
N ILE A 289 10.24 0.18 7.86
CA ILE A 289 9.64 1.52 7.83
C ILE A 289 8.24 1.43 7.19
N PRO A 290 7.19 2.00 7.81
CA PRO A 290 5.88 2.14 7.17
C PRO A 290 6.00 2.89 5.84
N THR A 291 5.36 2.38 4.79
CA THR A 291 5.36 3.01 3.47
C THR A 291 3.95 3.13 2.95
N GLN A 292 3.63 4.30 2.38
CA GLN A 292 2.37 4.52 1.66
C GLN A 292 2.67 4.48 0.17
N THR A 293 2.14 3.49 -0.54
CA THR A 293 2.48 3.28 -1.97
C THR A 293 1.32 3.58 -2.92
N TYR A 294 0.18 4.00 -2.38
CA TYR A 294 -1.05 4.29 -3.10
C TYR A 294 -1.83 5.39 -2.40
N ALA A 295 -2.47 6.26 -3.18
CA ALA A 295 -3.33 7.33 -2.71
C ALA A 295 -4.49 7.53 -3.69
N THR A 296 -5.65 7.93 -3.15
CA THR A 296 -6.87 8.22 -3.92
C THR A 296 -7.51 9.49 -3.42
N TRP A 297 -8.00 10.31 -4.35
CA TRP A 297 -8.74 11.54 -4.07
C TRP A 297 -9.62 11.85 -5.28
N GLY A 298 -10.35 12.95 -5.27
CA GLY A 298 -11.18 13.32 -6.41
C GLY A 298 -11.84 14.67 -6.26
N GLU A 299 -12.62 15.02 -7.26
CA GLU A 299 -13.39 16.26 -7.34
C GLU A 299 -14.82 15.94 -7.73
N TRP A 300 -15.77 16.68 -7.18
CA TRP A 300 -17.13 16.68 -7.69
C TRP A 300 -17.23 17.57 -8.93
N GLU A 301 -17.89 17.05 -9.96
CA GLU A 301 -18.44 17.83 -11.05
C GLU A 301 -19.95 17.91 -10.88
N ALA A 302 -20.53 19.07 -11.19
CA ALA A 302 -21.98 19.26 -11.18
C ALA A 302 -22.46 19.51 -12.60
N TYR A 303 -23.59 18.89 -12.98
CA TYR A 303 -24.26 19.12 -14.24
C TYR A 303 -25.76 19.36 -13.99
N TRP A 304 -26.38 20.15 -14.85
CA TRP A 304 -27.81 20.42 -14.74
C TRP A 304 -28.58 19.26 -15.39
N GLU A 305 -29.45 18.59 -14.64
CA GLU A 305 -30.38 17.60 -15.18
C GLU A 305 -31.74 18.28 -15.37
N PRO A 306 -32.13 18.59 -16.62
CA PRO A 306 -33.36 19.33 -16.88
C PRO A 306 -34.59 18.48 -16.61
N LEU A 307 -35.63 19.10 -16.04
CA LEU A 307 -36.95 18.49 -15.85
C LEU A 307 -37.99 19.43 -16.43
N TRP A 308 -38.26 19.29 -17.71
CA TRP A 308 -39.27 20.09 -18.40
C TRP A 308 -40.67 19.66 -18.02
N VAL A 309 -41.42 20.55 -17.37
CA VAL A 309 -42.82 20.35 -16.99
C VAL A 309 -43.68 21.38 -17.72
N TRP A 310 -44.83 20.95 -18.20
CA TRP A 310 -45.80 21.85 -18.84
C TRP A 310 -46.77 22.39 -17.78
N GLU A 311 -46.69 23.70 -17.50
CA GLU A 311 -47.54 24.40 -16.53
C GLU A 311 -47.90 25.79 -17.07
N ASP A 312 -49.13 26.25 -16.81
CA ASP A 312 -49.65 27.58 -17.20
C ASP A 312 -49.44 28.00 -18.68
N GLY A 313 -49.34 27.02 -19.58
CA GLY A 313 -49.23 27.27 -21.02
C GLY A 313 -47.79 27.44 -21.53
N GLU A 314 -46.78 27.18 -20.70
CA GLU A 314 -45.37 27.19 -21.10
C GLU A 314 -44.59 25.99 -20.52
N TRP A 315 -43.45 25.67 -21.17
CA TRP A 315 -42.51 24.67 -20.66
C TRP A 315 -41.60 25.32 -19.62
N ILE A 316 -41.68 24.85 -18.37
CA ILE A 316 -40.85 25.32 -17.27
C ILE A 316 -39.83 24.23 -16.94
N ASP A 317 -38.55 24.59 -16.88
CA ASP A 317 -37.50 23.69 -16.40
C ASP A 317 -37.49 23.70 -14.87
N LYS A 318 -37.93 22.58 -14.27
CA LYS A 318 -37.87 22.29 -12.83
C LYS A 318 -36.71 21.36 -12.49
N GLY A 319 -35.69 21.30 -13.34
CA GLY A 319 -34.49 20.51 -13.16
C GLY A 319 -33.70 20.88 -11.91
N ASP A 320 -32.67 20.10 -11.64
CA ASP A 320 -31.77 20.36 -10.52
C ASP A 320 -30.32 20.01 -10.88
N TRP A 321 -29.40 20.44 -10.01
CA TRP A 321 -27.99 20.06 -10.11
C TRP A 321 -27.79 18.63 -9.63
N GLU A 322 -27.27 17.81 -10.53
CA GLU A 322 -26.75 16.48 -10.26
C GLU A 322 -25.23 16.47 -10.21
N TYR A 323 -24.65 15.45 -9.57
CA TYR A 323 -23.23 15.42 -9.23
C TYR A 323 -22.57 14.11 -9.62
N ILE A 324 -21.36 14.21 -10.17
CA ILE A 324 -20.51 13.07 -10.54
C ILE A 324 -19.18 13.19 -9.80
N TRP A 325 -18.70 12.08 -9.25
CA TRP A 325 -17.39 12.00 -8.62
C TRP A 325 -16.30 11.63 -9.64
N HIS A 326 -15.32 12.51 -9.82
CA HIS A 326 -14.12 12.22 -10.61
C HIS A 326 -13.01 11.72 -9.73
N ALA A 327 -12.83 10.39 -9.72
CA ALA A 327 -11.79 9.74 -8.94
C ALA A 327 -10.41 9.83 -9.61
N TYR A 328 -9.43 10.26 -8.83
CA TYR A 328 -8.01 10.23 -9.15
C TYR A 328 -7.26 9.25 -8.26
N ASN A 329 -6.13 8.76 -8.76
CA ASN A 329 -5.22 7.92 -8.01
C ASN A 329 -3.76 8.20 -8.34
N ALA A 330 -2.89 7.85 -7.40
CA ALA A 330 -1.44 7.82 -7.58
C ALA A 330 -0.85 6.56 -6.94
N SER A 331 0.25 6.05 -7.51
CA SER A 331 0.92 4.85 -7.01
C SER A 331 2.42 4.81 -7.26
N LEU A 332 3.16 4.22 -6.30
CA LEU A 332 4.57 3.83 -6.40
C LEU A 332 4.69 2.34 -6.72
N THR A 333 4.65 2.03 -8.01
CA THR A 333 4.60 0.63 -8.49
C THR A 333 5.92 -0.12 -8.31
N LYS A 334 7.07 0.56 -8.44
CA LYS A 334 8.41 -0.05 -8.33
C LYS A 334 9.34 0.85 -7.52
N ALA A 335 10.15 0.26 -6.67
CA ALA A 335 11.37 0.85 -6.13
C ALA A 335 12.45 -0.24 -6.12
N LYS A 336 13.61 0.05 -6.71
CA LYS A 336 14.74 -0.86 -6.80
C LYS A 336 16.02 -0.07 -6.53
N ALA A 337 16.82 -0.54 -5.60
CA ALA A 337 18.20 -0.12 -5.44
C ALA A 337 19.10 -1.17 -6.10
N VAL A 338 20.21 -0.74 -6.69
CA VAL A 338 21.28 -1.59 -7.19
C VAL A 338 22.57 -1.05 -6.62
N ILE A 339 23.32 -1.89 -5.92
CA ILE A 339 24.65 -1.53 -5.43
C ILE A 339 25.74 -2.28 -6.16
N LYS A 340 26.88 -1.62 -6.33
CA LYS A 340 28.08 -2.18 -6.94
C LYS A 340 29.33 -1.54 -6.34
N PRO A 341 30.46 -2.26 -6.29
CA PRO A 341 31.75 -1.67 -6.01
C PRO A 341 32.01 -0.50 -6.95
N ASP A 342 32.65 0.53 -6.43
CA ASP A 342 33.08 1.66 -7.23
C ASP A 342 34.12 1.21 -8.28
N GLU A 343 34.22 1.94 -9.39
CA GLU A 343 35.18 1.64 -10.46
C GLU A 343 36.64 1.63 -10.01
N LYS A 344 36.97 2.27 -8.87
CA LYS A 344 38.30 2.29 -8.29
C LYS A 344 38.62 1.10 -7.39
N VAL A 345 37.69 0.14 -7.24
CA VAL A 345 37.90 -1.05 -6.41
C VAL A 345 38.60 -2.14 -7.24
N PRO A 346 39.91 -2.39 -7.02
CA PRO A 346 40.69 -3.28 -7.89
C PRO A 346 40.29 -4.76 -7.73
N THR A 347 39.77 -5.13 -6.57
CA THR A 347 39.38 -6.51 -6.22
C THR A 347 37.89 -6.78 -6.38
N ALA A 348 37.15 -5.86 -7.01
CA ALA A 348 35.74 -6.04 -7.31
C ALA A 348 35.54 -7.26 -8.21
N THR A 349 34.77 -8.23 -7.73
CA THR A 349 34.42 -9.44 -8.49
C THR A 349 32.96 -9.81 -8.24
N THR A 350 32.46 -10.78 -8.99
CA THR A 350 31.11 -11.32 -8.78
C THR A 350 31.19 -12.71 -8.17
N TYR A 351 30.38 -12.95 -7.15
CA TYR A 351 30.20 -14.26 -6.53
C TYR A 351 28.74 -14.65 -6.65
N TYR A 352 28.47 -15.65 -7.50
CA TYR A 352 27.14 -15.98 -8.01
C TYR A 352 26.44 -14.74 -8.61
N SER A 353 25.41 -14.20 -7.94
CA SER A 353 24.64 -13.05 -8.40
C SER A 353 24.90 -11.78 -7.58
N LYS A 354 25.91 -11.77 -6.69
CA LYS A 354 26.26 -10.64 -5.84
C LYS A 354 27.64 -10.12 -6.20
N TRP A 355 27.83 -8.80 -6.10
CA TRP A 355 29.16 -8.23 -6.10
C TRP A 355 29.90 -8.59 -4.81
N GLN A 356 31.23 -8.70 -4.89
CA GLN A 356 32.12 -8.90 -3.77
C GLN A 356 33.24 -7.85 -3.81
N MET A 357 33.58 -7.26 -2.67
CA MET A 357 34.73 -6.36 -2.47
C MET A 357 35.27 -6.46 -1.04
N GLY A 358 36.45 -5.92 -0.76
CA GLY A 358 36.94 -5.76 0.61
C GLY A 358 36.26 -4.60 1.36
N SER A 359 36.31 -4.63 2.70
CA SER A 359 35.93 -3.48 3.55
C SER A 359 36.91 -2.32 3.37
N GLY A 360 36.45 -1.08 3.59
CA GLY A 360 37.25 0.13 3.34
C GLY A 360 37.13 0.67 1.92
N TYR A 361 36.61 -0.13 0.98
CA TYR A 361 36.34 0.31 -0.38
C TYR A 361 35.01 1.04 -0.53
N GLY A 362 34.91 1.78 -1.63
CA GLY A 362 33.74 2.53 -2.05
C GLY A 362 32.73 1.69 -2.83
N LEU A 363 31.44 2.00 -2.68
CA LEU A 363 30.34 1.48 -3.48
C LEU A 363 29.48 2.61 -4.06
N ASN A 364 28.89 2.37 -5.23
CA ASN A 364 27.87 3.24 -5.80
C ASN A 364 26.47 2.65 -5.56
N ILE A 365 25.46 3.52 -5.53
CA ILE A 365 24.04 3.14 -5.45
C ILE A 365 23.28 3.79 -6.60
N ASP A 366 22.63 2.96 -7.41
CA ASP A 366 21.71 3.37 -8.47
C ASP A 366 20.28 3.00 -8.06
N ILE A 367 19.39 3.99 -7.97
CA ILE A 367 17.98 3.78 -7.59
C ILE A 367 17.08 4.00 -8.80
N GLN A 368 16.13 3.10 -9.00
CA GLN A 368 15.06 3.22 -9.98
C GLN A 368 13.69 3.09 -9.31
N SER A 369 12.81 4.05 -9.57
CA SER A 369 11.43 4.05 -9.10
C SER A 369 10.45 4.40 -10.24
N ASN A 370 9.28 3.76 -10.21
CA ASN A 370 8.21 4.00 -11.18
C ASN A 370 6.94 4.47 -10.46
N MET A 371 6.44 5.63 -10.88
CA MET A 371 5.18 6.19 -10.41
C MET A 371 4.12 6.23 -11.51
N LYS A 372 2.85 6.17 -11.11
CA LYS A 372 1.70 6.43 -11.97
C LYS A 372 0.75 7.37 -11.26
N ALA A 373 0.14 8.29 -11.99
CA ALA A 373 -0.92 9.17 -11.49
C ALA A 373 -1.95 9.39 -12.60
N SER A 374 -3.24 9.46 -12.25
CA SER A 374 -4.32 9.77 -13.18
C SER A 374 -4.78 11.23 -13.12
N ALA A 375 -4.39 11.97 -12.08
CA ALA A 375 -4.77 13.37 -11.88
C ALA A 375 -3.99 14.34 -12.79
N PRO A 376 -4.44 15.60 -12.93
CA PRO A 376 -3.64 16.68 -13.48
C PRO A 376 -2.34 16.90 -12.69
N LYS A 377 -1.27 17.33 -13.39
CA LYS A 377 0.06 17.56 -12.78
C LYS A 377 0.07 18.58 -11.64
N SER A 378 -0.93 19.46 -11.54
CA SER A 378 -1.07 20.41 -10.43
C SER A 378 -1.47 19.74 -9.11
N SER A 379 -2.04 18.53 -9.15
CA SER A 379 -2.57 17.82 -7.99
C SER A 379 -1.58 16.88 -7.31
N TYR A 380 -0.40 16.69 -7.88
CA TYR A 380 0.62 15.80 -7.32
C TYR A 380 2.04 16.26 -7.63
N THR A 381 3.03 15.75 -6.89
CA THR A 381 4.46 15.97 -7.17
C THR A 381 5.10 14.70 -7.73
N ASN A 382 6.32 14.78 -8.26
CA ASN A 382 7.08 13.57 -8.51
C ASN A 382 7.82 13.16 -7.23
N ILE A 383 8.42 11.97 -7.21
CA ILE A 383 9.49 11.64 -6.26
C ILE A 383 10.61 12.67 -6.39
N GLN A 384 11.05 13.21 -5.25
CA GLN A 384 12.08 14.26 -5.21
C GLN A 384 13.34 13.84 -4.46
N ASN A 385 13.20 13.00 -3.42
CA ASN A 385 14.33 12.59 -2.60
C ASN A 385 14.47 11.07 -2.49
N ALA A 386 15.73 10.63 -2.41
CA ALA A 386 16.08 9.26 -2.08
C ALA A 386 17.25 9.26 -1.08
N VAL A 387 16.98 8.71 0.11
CA VAL A 387 17.88 8.73 1.26
C VAL A 387 18.49 7.34 1.44
N ASN A 388 19.80 7.23 1.61
CA ASN A 388 20.50 5.95 1.71
C ASN A 388 21.16 5.79 3.07
N TYR A 389 20.78 4.73 3.77
CA TYR A 389 21.25 4.35 5.09
C TYR A 389 22.14 3.10 5.00
N PHE A 390 23.05 3.00 5.97
CA PHE A 390 24.12 2.01 5.94
C PHE A 390 24.20 1.20 7.25
N PRO A 391 24.60 -0.09 7.17
CA PRO A 391 24.58 -1.00 8.32
C PRO A 391 25.55 -0.61 9.43
N GLU A 392 26.69 0.02 9.11
CA GLU A 392 27.67 0.48 10.11
C GLU A 392 27.11 1.53 11.07
N PHE A 393 26.03 2.21 10.70
CA PHE A 393 25.32 3.20 11.52
C PHE A 393 23.99 2.66 12.05
N ASN A 394 23.78 1.34 12.03
CA ASN A 394 22.49 0.71 12.36
C ASN A 394 21.31 1.24 11.54
N TYR A 395 21.57 1.77 10.33
CA TYR A 395 20.59 2.48 9.51
C TYR A 395 19.95 3.71 10.18
N GLN A 396 20.70 4.38 11.06
CA GLN A 396 20.24 5.53 11.87
C GLN A 396 21.32 6.63 11.90
N GLY A 397 20.91 7.86 12.24
CA GLY A 397 21.82 8.99 12.51
C GLY A 397 22.54 9.59 11.29
N TYR A 398 23.04 8.76 10.39
CA TYR A 398 23.80 9.14 9.20
C TYR A 398 23.22 8.51 7.93
N TRP A 399 23.24 9.27 6.84
CA TRP A 399 22.78 8.83 5.53
C TRP A 399 23.38 9.66 4.40
N ARG A 400 23.39 9.09 3.19
CA ARG A 400 23.75 9.83 1.97
C ARG A 400 22.51 10.09 1.13
N LEU A 401 22.28 11.35 0.78
CA LEU A 401 21.25 11.73 -0.18
C LEU A 401 21.68 11.38 -1.61
N SER A 402 20.72 11.05 -2.46
CA SER A 402 20.94 10.88 -3.90
C SER A 402 20.44 12.07 -4.71
N ASP A 403 21.20 12.46 -5.74
CA ASP A 403 20.72 13.35 -6.78
C ASP A 403 19.78 12.63 -7.73
N ARG A 404 18.75 13.35 -8.16
CA ARG A 404 17.88 12.92 -9.25
C ARG A 404 18.59 13.14 -10.59
N VAL A 405 19.00 12.06 -11.24
CA VAL A 405 19.68 12.12 -12.54
C VAL A 405 18.72 12.13 -13.73
N SER A 406 17.52 11.58 -13.55
CA SER A 406 16.41 11.65 -14.51
C SER A 406 15.10 11.31 -13.79
N PRO A 407 13.91 11.44 -14.42
CA PRO A 407 12.66 11.06 -13.78
C PRO A 407 12.70 9.61 -13.24
N GLY A 408 12.51 9.47 -11.93
CA GLY A 408 12.51 8.16 -11.25
C GLY A 408 13.88 7.47 -11.15
N LYS A 409 14.99 8.13 -11.51
CA LYS A 409 16.34 7.57 -11.33
C LYS A 409 17.20 8.48 -10.46
N PHE A 410 17.87 7.87 -9.48
CA PHE A 410 18.70 8.58 -8.52
C PHE A 410 20.08 7.92 -8.38
N LYS A 411 21.10 8.73 -8.10
CA LYS A 411 22.46 8.29 -7.78
C LYS A 411 22.97 9.06 -6.57
N LEU A 412 23.81 8.48 -5.74
CA LEU A 412 24.43 9.18 -4.61
C LEU A 412 24.96 10.57 -5.02
N LYS A 413 24.77 11.56 -4.15
CA LYS A 413 25.48 12.85 -4.28
C LYS A 413 26.99 12.62 -4.25
N PRO A 414 27.79 13.48 -4.93
CA PRO A 414 29.24 13.44 -4.85
C PRO A 414 29.72 13.37 -3.40
N ASN A 415 30.76 12.58 -3.16
CA ASN A 415 31.34 12.43 -1.84
C ASN A 415 32.45 13.45 -1.61
N GLU A 416 32.28 14.30 -0.61
CA GLU A 416 33.29 15.30 -0.22
C GLU A 416 34.61 14.65 0.21
N TYR A 417 34.56 13.42 0.71
CA TYR A 417 35.75 12.65 1.11
C TYR A 417 36.37 11.84 -0.05
N SER A 418 35.75 11.86 -1.23
CA SER A 418 36.35 11.20 -2.40
C SER A 418 37.39 12.10 -3.04
N THR A 419 38.63 11.61 -3.17
CA THR A 419 39.71 12.29 -3.91
C THR A 419 39.34 12.65 -5.35
N TYR A 420 38.46 11.87 -5.98
CA TYR A 420 38.00 12.08 -7.36
C TYR A 420 36.55 12.58 -7.47
N GLU A 421 35.99 13.16 -6.39
CA GLU A 421 34.59 13.64 -6.34
C GLU A 421 33.53 12.60 -6.79
N GLN A 422 33.80 11.31 -6.56
CA GLN A 422 32.94 10.23 -7.00
C GLN A 422 31.64 10.16 -6.20
N ARG A 423 30.60 9.63 -6.86
CA ARG A 423 29.28 9.37 -6.27
C ARG A 423 29.31 8.04 -5.49
N VAL A 424 30.08 8.04 -4.41
CA VAL A 424 30.49 6.82 -3.70
C VAL A 424 30.19 6.91 -2.20
N HIS A 425 29.85 5.78 -1.60
CA HIS A 425 29.87 5.59 -0.16
C HIS A 425 31.03 4.67 0.20
N PHE A 426 31.87 5.07 1.15
CA PHE A 426 32.99 4.24 1.61
C PHE A 426 32.54 3.40 2.81
N THR A 427 32.75 2.09 2.73
CA THR A 427 32.50 1.19 3.86
C THR A 427 33.60 1.38 4.92
N PRO A 428 33.32 1.20 6.22
CA PRO A 428 34.36 1.24 7.23
C PRO A 428 35.35 0.09 7.04
N LEU A 429 36.62 0.37 7.27
CA LEU A 429 37.71 -0.62 7.19
C LEU A 429 37.51 -1.83 8.13
N TRP A 430 36.91 -1.60 9.30
CA TRP A 430 36.64 -2.64 10.30
C TRP A 430 35.38 -3.46 10.02
N PHE A 431 34.60 -3.14 8.98
CA PHE A 431 33.35 -3.84 8.70
C PHE A 431 33.63 -5.34 8.47
N PRO A 432 32.90 -6.24 9.13
CA PRO A 432 33.20 -7.68 9.08
C PRO A 432 32.89 -8.30 7.71
N ASP A 433 33.60 -9.37 7.39
CA ASP A 433 33.26 -10.25 6.26
C ASP A 433 31.81 -10.75 6.36
N GLY A 434 31.12 -10.78 5.22
CA GLY A 434 29.73 -11.22 5.13
C GLY A 434 28.88 -10.30 4.25
N GLU A 435 27.58 -10.24 4.56
CA GLU A 435 26.64 -9.43 3.80
C GLU A 435 26.71 -7.96 4.21
N TYR A 436 26.83 -7.09 3.21
CA TYR A 436 26.67 -5.65 3.36
C TYR A 436 25.45 -5.20 2.56
N THR A 437 24.39 -4.86 3.28
CA THR A 437 23.10 -4.46 2.69
C THR A 437 22.86 -2.98 2.90
N THR A 438 22.73 -2.22 1.82
CA THR A 438 22.31 -0.81 1.88
C THR A 438 20.79 -0.70 1.90
N PHE A 439 20.26 0.31 2.58
CA PHE A 439 18.82 0.56 2.65
C PHE A 439 18.50 1.96 2.09
N SER A 440 17.65 2.04 1.08
CA SER A 440 17.23 3.28 0.44
C SER A 440 15.76 3.58 0.75
N TYR A 441 15.46 4.82 1.12
CA TYR A 441 14.10 5.32 1.31
C TYR A 441 13.77 6.39 0.27
N ILE A 442 12.80 6.09 -0.59
CA ILE A 442 12.36 6.92 -1.71
C ILE A 442 11.08 7.66 -1.29
N ILE A 443 11.10 8.99 -1.32
CA ILE A 443 10.09 9.85 -0.69
C ILE A 443 9.71 11.07 -1.55
N ASP A 444 8.81 11.90 -1.02
CA ASP A 444 8.34 13.18 -1.56
C ASP A 444 7.49 13.10 -2.83
N PHE A 445 6.79 11.99 -3.04
CA PHE A 445 5.67 11.93 -3.99
C PHE A 445 4.37 12.33 -3.28
N TRP A 446 4.11 13.64 -3.26
CA TRP A 446 2.98 14.26 -2.56
C TRP A 446 1.69 14.22 -3.38
N THR A 447 0.59 13.95 -2.68
CA THR A 447 -0.79 13.96 -3.18
C THR A 447 -1.69 14.63 -2.14
N PRO A 448 -2.97 14.94 -2.45
CA PRO A 448 -3.89 15.48 -1.46
C PRO A 448 -4.17 14.52 -0.29
N ASP A 449 -3.94 13.22 -0.48
CA ASP A 449 -4.09 12.17 0.54
C ASP A 449 -2.77 11.86 1.28
N GLY A 450 -1.73 12.68 1.08
CA GLY A 450 -0.45 12.58 1.77
C GLY A 450 0.72 12.14 0.90
N MET A 451 1.86 11.87 1.53
CA MET A 451 3.10 11.48 0.86
C MET A 451 3.12 9.99 0.54
N LEU A 452 3.36 9.66 -0.72
CA LEU A 452 3.76 8.32 -1.11
C LEU A 452 5.26 8.12 -0.93
N SER A 453 5.61 6.98 -0.35
CA SER A 453 6.97 6.56 -0.09
C SER A 453 7.16 5.06 -0.35
N LYS A 454 8.40 4.65 -0.58
CA LYS A 454 8.76 3.24 -0.76
C LYS A 454 10.20 2.99 -0.37
N THR A 455 10.49 1.80 0.15
CA THR A 455 11.86 1.39 0.50
C THR A 455 12.42 0.44 -0.55
N ALA A 456 13.75 0.40 -0.65
CA ALA A 456 14.49 -0.54 -1.47
C ALA A 456 15.80 -0.91 -0.77
N HIS A 457 16.36 -2.06 -1.09
CA HIS A 457 17.65 -2.50 -0.57
C HIS A 457 18.32 -3.41 -1.59
N ASP A 458 19.64 -3.52 -1.49
CA ASP A 458 20.44 -4.45 -2.26
C ASP A 458 21.68 -4.84 -1.44
N THR A 459 22.29 -5.98 -1.76
CA THR A 459 23.34 -6.61 -0.95
C THR A 459 24.55 -6.99 -1.80
N LEU A 460 25.74 -6.63 -1.31
CA LEU A 460 27.02 -7.13 -1.78
C LEU A 460 27.71 -7.92 -0.66
N LEU A 461 28.80 -8.60 -1.01
CA LEU A 461 29.60 -9.37 -0.07
C LEU A 461 30.89 -8.63 0.26
N ILE A 462 31.18 -8.49 1.55
CA ILE A 462 32.47 -8.06 2.06
C ILE A 462 33.34 -9.29 2.29
N LYS A 463 34.55 -9.29 1.75
CA LYS A 463 35.56 -10.34 1.96
C LYS A 463 36.95 -9.73 1.99
N GLY A 464 37.60 -9.78 3.15
CA GLY A 464 38.85 -9.08 3.40
C GLY A 464 38.65 -7.57 3.48
N SER A 465 39.74 -6.84 3.41
CA SER A 465 39.82 -5.39 3.56
C SER A 465 40.78 -4.77 2.57
N VAL A 466 40.74 -3.44 2.41
CA VAL A 466 41.75 -2.68 1.65
C VAL A 466 43.19 -3.04 2.08
N TRP A 467 43.43 -3.42 3.33
CA TRP A 467 44.78 -3.81 3.79
C TRP A 467 45.30 -5.11 3.18
N ASP A 468 44.39 -6.02 2.78
CA ASP A 468 44.78 -7.29 2.17
C ASP A 468 45.26 -7.08 0.72
N ASP A 469 44.84 -5.97 0.11
CA ASP A 469 45.13 -5.63 -1.29
C ASP A 469 46.32 -4.68 -1.46
N TRP A 470 46.63 -3.88 -0.43
CA TRP A 470 47.66 -2.84 -0.49
C TRP A 470 48.81 -3.13 0.49
N THR A 471 49.96 -3.53 -0.04
CA THR A 471 51.22 -3.56 0.72
C THR A 471 51.98 -2.25 0.55
N VAL A 472 52.34 -1.59 1.66
CA VAL A 472 53.30 -0.47 1.64
C VAL A 472 54.69 -1.04 1.43
N VAL A 473 55.23 -0.90 0.21
CA VAL A 473 56.62 -1.25 -0.09
C VAL A 473 57.46 0.03 0.11
N PRO A 474 58.57 -0.01 0.88
CA PRO A 474 59.47 1.14 0.99
C PRO A 474 59.95 1.56 -0.40
N ALA A 475 59.88 2.85 -0.70
CA ALA A 475 60.50 3.39 -1.91
C ALA A 475 61.98 3.02 -1.90
N LYS A 476 62.49 2.48 -3.02
CA LYS A 476 63.94 2.40 -3.20
C LYS A 476 64.47 3.83 -3.13
N VAL A 477 65.36 4.07 -2.18
CA VAL A 477 66.18 5.27 -2.18
C VAL A 477 67.15 5.08 -3.34
N ASP A 478 66.97 5.90 -4.39
CA ASP A 478 67.94 6.00 -5.48
C ASP A 478 69.25 6.63 -5.00
#